data_AF-A0A3M1X8J6-F1
#
_entry.id   AF-A0A3M1X8J6-F1
#
_cell.length_a   1.000
_cell.length_b   1.000
_cell.length_c   1.000
_cell.angle_alpha   90.00
_cell.angle_beta   90.00
_cell.angle_gamma   90.00
#
_symmetry.space_group_name_H-M   'P 1'
#
loop_
_entity.id
_entity.type
_entity.pdbx_description
1 polymer ?
#
loop_
_entity_poly.entity_id
_entity_poly.type
_entity_poly.pdbx_seq_one_letter_code
_entity_poly.pdbx_strand_id
1 'polypeptide(L)'
;MLKRIGCCACAALLLAACSSAPQPEPTPEIAVTFYPTATPTPEPTPTPIPVETIWIDPALPTSWRESLAQQVSDFARQAASAQRQVAMTDNPNADVRISIGDAGAPLITHTLAVAAPFPTVADGIASADFIRFWRGEPAALAGLSDDGQTPPTLFLDPETRVALTLLLGPLAESPNVQVVPSAEVISATWAARPAAFAVVPFDRLEGRWKLLQVDGVNLFEREADMSAYPFTLRVRAQASRR
;
A
#
# COMPACT_ATOMS: atom_id res chain seq x y z
N MET A 1 33.63 88.42 61.62
CA MET A 1 34.70 89.42 61.79
C MET A 1 35.67 88.88 62.82
N LEU A 2 36.81 88.37 62.36
CA LEU A 2 38.12 89.03 62.45
C LEU A 2 38.52 89.16 63.93
N LYS A 3 39.59 88.55 64.45
CA LYS A 3 40.99 88.53 64.00
C LYS A 3 41.75 88.29 65.33
N ARG A 4 42.90 87.64 65.48
CA ARG A 4 44.18 87.81 64.79
C ARG A 4 45.23 87.06 65.65
N ILE A 5 46.26 86.53 64.99
CA ILE A 5 47.71 86.70 65.26
C ILE A 5 48.16 86.42 66.71
N GLY A 6 49.16 85.59 67.01
CA GLY A 6 50.29 85.10 66.24
C GLY A 6 51.57 85.20 67.08
N CYS A 7 52.60 84.47 66.66
CA CYS A 7 54.04 84.65 66.92
C CYS A 7 54.75 83.95 68.11
N CYS A 8 55.80 83.20 67.72
CA CYS A 8 57.12 82.99 68.36
C CYS A 8 57.23 82.27 69.71
N ALA A 9 58.24 81.44 70.03
CA ALA A 9 59.36 80.77 69.32
C ALA A 9 60.15 79.94 70.38
N CYS A 10 60.76 78.81 69.95
CA CYS A 10 61.91 78.09 70.56
C CYS A 10 61.80 77.51 72.00
N ALA A 11 62.38 76.38 72.40
CA ALA A 11 63.14 75.27 71.81
C ALA A 11 63.34 74.20 72.93
N ALA A 12 63.34 72.89 72.63
CA ALA A 12 63.99 71.86 73.47
C ALA A 12 64.06 70.51 72.73
N LEU A 13 65.25 69.89 72.77
CA LEU A 13 65.63 68.60 72.19
C LEU A 13 64.87 67.43 72.81
N LEU A 14 64.60 66.36 72.04
CA LEU A 14 64.65 64.95 72.47
C LEU A 14 64.75 64.00 71.26
N LEU A 15 65.57 62.95 71.43
CA LEU A 15 66.00 61.98 70.41
C LEU A 15 64.94 60.90 70.12
N ALA A 16 64.85 60.56 68.83
CA ALA A 16 64.70 59.23 68.22
C ALA A 16 63.74 58.18 68.84
N ALA A 17 62.63 57.92 68.15
CA ALA A 17 62.32 56.63 67.49
C ALA A 17 60.90 56.66 66.90
N CYS A 18 60.76 56.85 65.59
CA CYS A 18 59.52 56.57 64.86
C CYS A 18 59.81 55.50 63.82
N SER A 19 59.31 54.31 64.07
CA SER A 19 59.21 53.22 63.10
C SER A 19 58.29 53.67 61.97
N SER A 20 58.87 53.91 60.79
CA SER A 20 58.14 54.15 59.55
C SER A 20 57.64 52.82 59.00
N ALA A 21 56.34 52.61 59.01
CA ALA A 21 55.70 51.51 58.29
C ALA A 21 55.86 51.73 56.77
N PRO A 22 56.27 50.71 55.99
CA PRO A 22 56.33 50.82 54.54
C PRO A 22 54.92 50.93 53.96
N GLN A 23 54.69 52.01 53.21
CA GLN A 23 53.49 52.22 52.39
C GLN A 23 53.49 51.19 51.26
N PRO A 24 52.44 50.35 51.11
CA PRO A 24 52.38 49.39 50.02
C PRO A 24 52.28 50.15 48.69
N GLU A 25 53.24 49.88 47.82
CA GLU A 25 53.26 50.28 46.42
C GLU A 25 52.02 49.67 45.73
N PRO A 26 51.24 50.44 44.94
CA PRO A 26 50.11 49.88 44.22
C PRO A 26 50.63 48.82 43.26
N THR A 27 50.31 47.57 43.56
CA THR A 27 50.55 46.44 42.67
C THR A 27 49.82 46.75 41.35
N PRO A 28 50.45 46.57 40.18
CA PRO A 28 49.72 46.69 38.92
C PRO A 28 48.59 45.66 38.94
N GLU A 29 47.36 46.15 39.02
CA GLU A 29 46.17 45.33 38.94
C GLU A 29 46.07 44.82 37.49
N ILE A 30 46.45 43.56 37.29
CA ILE A 30 46.23 42.86 36.02
C ILE A 30 44.72 42.68 35.90
N ALA A 31 44.06 43.56 35.16
CA ALA A 31 42.67 43.38 34.78
C ALA A 31 42.56 42.15 33.86
N VAL A 32 42.17 41.01 34.43
CA VAL A 32 41.84 39.81 33.67
C VAL A 32 40.46 40.04 33.03
N THR A 33 40.45 40.46 31.78
CA THR A 33 39.24 40.55 30.96
C THR A 33 38.78 39.13 30.60
N PHE A 34 37.74 38.66 31.26
CA PHE A 34 37.02 37.46 30.82
C PHE A 34 36.15 37.83 29.62
N TYR A 35 36.51 37.33 28.44
CA TYR A 35 35.63 37.40 27.27
C TYR A 35 34.51 36.36 27.44
N PRO A 36 33.24 36.71 27.18
CA PRO A 36 32.17 35.72 27.20
C PRO A 36 32.47 34.65 26.15
N THR A 37 32.56 33.38 26.58
CA THR A 37 32.60 32.25 25.66
C THR A 37 31.28 32.25 24.87
N ALA A 38 31.35 32.28 23.54
CA ALA A 38 30.17 32.19 22.70
C ALA A 38 29.40 30.90 23.07
N THR A 39 28.17 31.04 23.56
CA THR A 39 27.27 29.91 23.75
C THR A 39 27.01 29.30 22.37
N PRO A 40 27.21 27.98 22.17
CA PRO A 40 26.90 27.37 20.88
C PRO A 40 25.40 27.60 20.59
N THR A 41 25.10 28.27 19.49
CA THR A 41 23.74 28.38 18.96
C THR A 41 23.21 26.96 18.76
N PRO A 42 22.01 26.59 19.26
CA PRO A 42 21.45 25.28 18.98
C PRO A 42 21.33 25.11 17.46
N GLU A 43 21.99 24.10 16.92
CA GLU A 43 21.91 23.77 15.50
C GLU A 43 20.47 23.29 15.21
N PRO A 44 19.81 23.78 14.15
CA PRO A 44 18.45 23.34 13.83
C PRO A 44 18.44 21.83 13.63
N THR A 45 17.73 21.10 14.49
CA THR A 45 17.50 19.67 14.28
C THR A 45 16.58 19.51 13.06
N PRO A 46 16.95 18.72 12.04
CA PRO A 46 16.10 18.53 10.87
C PRO A 46 14.74 17.98 11.31
N THR A 47 13.65 18.62 10.90
CA THR A 47 12.30 18.09 11.12
C THR A 47 12.15 16.80 10.32
N PRO A 48 11.71 15.68 10.92
CA PRO A 48 11.54 14.43 10.18
C PRO A 48 10.52 14.63 9.05
N ILE A 49 10.91 14.24 7.83
CA ILE A 49 10.03 14.30 6.66
C ILE A 49 8.90 13.29 6.87
N PRO A 50 7.63 13.65 6.67
CA PRO A 50 6.53 12.71 6.79
C PRO A 50 6.64 11.60 5.74
N VAL A 51 6.52 10.35 6.18
CA VAL A 51 6.50 9.16 5.33
C VAL A 51 5.06 8.67 5.20
N GLU A 52 4.51 8.74 3.98
CA GLU A 52 3.24 8.12 3.63
C GLU A 52 3.47 6.64 3.31
N THR A 53 2.68 5.75 3.92
CA THR A 53 2.85 4.30 3.80
C THR A 53 1.80 3.68 2.87
N ILE A 54 2.24 2.75 2.02
CA ILE A 54 1.37 2.01 1.09
C ILE A 54 1.47 0.52 1.39
N TRP A 55 0.32 -0.11 1.63
CA TRP A 55 0.18 -1.55 1.82
C TRP A 55 -0.55 -2.18 0.64
N ILE A 56 -0.04 -3.32 0.16
CA ILE A 56 -0.66 -4.13 -0.89
C ILE A 56 -1.14 -5.43 -0.26
N ASP A 57 -2.40 -5.76 -0.47
CA ASP A 57 -3.01 -6.97 0.07
C ASP A 57 -2.28 -8.23 -0.43
N PRO A 58 -1.71 -9.08 0.47
CA PRO A 58 -1.01 -10.29 0.09
C PRO A 58 -1.92 -11.37 -0.52
N ALA A 59 -3.24 -11.25 -0.36
CA ALA A 59 -4.20 -12.19 -0.94
C ALA A 59 -4.39 -12.00 -2.45
N LEU A 60 -3.95 -10.88 -3.03
CA LEU A 60 -4.02 -10.63 -4.47
C LEU A 60 -3.15 -11.65 -5.26
N PRO A 61 -3.54 -11.98 -6.50
CA PRO A 61 -2.72 -12.76 -7.42
C PRO A 61 -1.28 -12.26 -7.49
N THR A 62 -0.32 -13.19 -7.49
CA THR A 62 1.12 -12.86 -7.41
C THR A 62 1.56 -11.93 -8.52
N SER A 63 1.10 -12.15 -9.77
CA SER A 63 1.46 -11.29 -10.89
C SER A 63 0.98 -9.84 -10.68
N TRP A 64 -0.21 -9.66 -10.09
CA TRP A 64 -0.76 -8.33 -9.80
C TRP A 64 0.01 -7.68 -8.67
N ARG A 65 0.36 -8.43 -7.61
CA ARG A 65 1.16 -7.90 -6.50
C ARG A 65 2.53 -7.44 -6.96
N GLU A 66 3.22 -8.22 -7.78
CA GLU A 66 4.53 -7.87 -8.33
C GLU A 66 4.44 -6.63 -9.23
N SER A 67 3.44 -6.59 -10.12
CA SER A 67 3.21 -5.43 -10.98
C SER A 67 2.88 -4.16 -10.18
N LEU A 68 1.99 -4.27 -9.19
CA LEU A 68 1.63 -3.15 -8.31
C LEU A 68 2.80 -2.70 -7.44
N ALA A 69 3.58 -3.63 -6.89
CA ALA A 69 4.76 -3.30 -6.09
C ALA A 69 5.80 -2.53 -6.92
N GLN A 70 6.01 -2.94 -8.18
CA GLN A 70 6.90 -2.23 -9.09
C GLN A 70 6.37 -0.81 -9.41
N GLN A 71 5.09 -0.69 -9.77
CA GLN A 71 4.47 0.61 -10.06
C GLN A 71 4.48 1.55 -8.84
N VAL A 72 4.20 1.02 -7.65
CA VAL A 72 4.25 1.79 -6.39
C VAL A 72 5.67 2.21 -6.06
N SER A 73 6.67 1.35 -6.30
CA SER A 73 8.08 1.70 -6.11
C SER A 73 8.54 2.80 -7.06
N ASP A 74 8.09 2.74 -8.32
CA ASP A 74 8.36 3.77 -9.33
C ASP A 74 7.71 5.10 -8.95
N PHE A 75 6.45 5.05 -8.52
CA PHE A 75 5.73 6.21 -7.99
C PHE A 75 6.44 6.79 -6.77
N ALA A 76 6.85 5.97 -5.81
CA ALA A 76 7.52 6.41 -4.59
C ALA A 76 8.84 7.13 -4.91
N ARG A 77 9.62 6.63 -5.88
CA ARG A 77 10.85 7.30 -6.35
C ARG A 77 10.57 8.64 -7.01
N GLN A 78 9.49 8.75 -7.78
CA GLN A 78 9.11 9.99 -8.47
C GLN A 78 8.47 11.02 -7.52
N ALA A 79 7.72 10.57 -6.52
CA ALA A 79 7.05 11.41 -5.53
C ALA A 79 7.98 11.86 -4.40
N ALA A 80 9.12 11.18 -4.22
CA ALA A 80 10.12 11.53 -3.23
C ALA A 80 10.63 12.96 -3.46
N SER A 81 10.47 13.79 -2.45
CA SER A 81 10.92 15.18 -2.42
C SER A 81 11.46 15.53 -1.04
N ALA A 82 12.01 16.74 -0.87
CA ALA A 82 12.46 17.21 0.43
C ALA A 82 11.31 17.35 1.47
N GLN A 83 10.05 17.28 1.03
CA GLN A 83 8.86 17.51 1.86
C GLN A 83 7.93 16.29 1.98
N ARG A 84 8.13 15.24 1.17
CA ARG A 84 7.30 14.02 1.19
C ARG A 84 8.13 12.81 0.82
N GLN A 85 7.94 11.74 1.58
CA GLN A 85 8.43 10.40 1.24
C GLN A 85 7.26 9.42 1.17
N VAL A 86 7.37 8.43 0.29
CA VAL A 86 6.42 7.33 0.16
C VAL A 86 7.19 6.04 0.35
N ALA A 87 6.66 5.13 1.16
CA ALA A 87 7.29 3.85 1.42
C ALA A 87 6.25 2.72 1.37
N MET A 88 6.67 1.56 0.88
CA MET A 88 5.88 0.34 1.01
C MET A 88 5.98 -0.21 2.42
N THR A 89 4.90 -0.83 2.91
CA THR A 89 4.86 -1.49 4.20
C THR A 89 4.07 -2.79 4.15
N ASP A 90 4.46 -3.74 4.97
CA ASP A 90 3.70 -4.98 5.20
C ASP A 90 2.61 -4.81 6.27
N ASN A 91 2.55 -3.65 6.94
CA ASN A 91 1.54 -3.34 7.94
C ASN A 91 0.21 -2.94 7.27
N PRO A 92 -0.90 -3.66 7.50
CA PRO A 92 -2.20 -3.32 6.92
C PRO A 92 -2.75 -1.96 7.40
N ASN A 93 -2.24 -1.41 8.52
CA ASN A 93 -2.55 -0.08 9.01
C ASN A 93 -1.71 1.00 8.30
N ALA A 94 -1.75 1.01 6.98
CA ALA A 94 -1.04 1.98 6.14
C ALA A 94 -1.93 3.18 5.79
N ASP A 95 -1.29 4.27 5.35
CA ASP A 95 -1.99 5.47 4.86
C ASP A 95 -2.81 5.20 3.62
N VAL A 96 -2.30 4.35 2.73
CA VAL A 96 -3.01 3.86 1.55
C VAL A 96 -3.01 2.34 1.55
N ARG A 97 -4.19 1.76 1.37
CA ARG A 97 -4.40 0.31 1.24
C ARG A 97 -4.81 -0.01 -0.18
N ILE A 98 -4.10 -0.95 -0.79
CA ILE A 98 -4.41 -1.49 -2.11
C ILE A 98 -4.98 -2.89 -1.90
N SER A 99 -6.29 -3.02 -2.06
CA SER A 99 -7.02 -4.27 -1.84
C SER A 99 -8.22 -4.38 -2.76
N ILE A 100 -8.91 -5.52 -2.71
CA ILE A 100 -10.17 -5.69 -3.42
C ILE A 100 -11.24 -4.82 -2.78
N GLY A 101 -12.07 -4.19 -3.61
CA GLY A 101 -13.25 -3.46 -3.16
C GLY A 101 -13.88 -2.57 -4.22
N ASP A 102 -14.93 -1.87 -3.82
CA ASP A 102 -15.65 -0.94 -4.69
C ASP A 102 -15.38 0.54 -4.37
N ALA A 103 -14.78 0.82 -3.21
CA ALA A 103 -14.47 2.17 -2.75
C ALA A 103 -12.99 2.52 -2.97
N GLY A 104 -12.72 3.78 -3.32
CA GLY A 104 -11.37 4.29 -3.57
C GLY A 104 -11.02 4.41 -5.05
N ALA A 105 -9.78 4.81 -5.32
CA ALA A 105 -9.29 5.01 -6.68
C ALA A 105 -9.13 3.65 -7.41
N PRO A 106 -9.65 3.48 -8.64
CA PRO A 106 -9.48 2.24 -9.39
C PRO A 106 -8.01 2.03 -9.76
N LEU A 107 -7.50 0.82 -9.53
CA LEU A 107 -6.16 0.41 -9.96
C LEU A 107 -6.22 -0.72 -10.98
N ILE A 108 -6.96 -1.79 -10.67
CA ILE A 108 -7.13 -2.94 -11.57
C ILE A 108 -8.62 -3.27 -11.66
N THR A 109 -9.11 -3.48 -12.88
CA THR A 109 -10.41 -4.11 -13.14
C THR A 109 -10.15 -5.36 -13.97
N HIS A 110 -10.43 -6.52 -13.38
CA HIS A 110 -10.16 -7.81 -14.00
C HIS A 110 -11.46 -8.59 -14.13
N THR A 111 -11.91 -8.80 -15.36
CA THR A 111 -13.16 -9.51 -15.67
C THR A 111 -12.84 -10.93 -16.09
N LEU A 112 -13.47 -11.89 -15.42
CA LEU A 112 -13.37 -13.31 -15.74
C LEU A 112 -14.55 -13.71 -16.62
N ALA A 113 -14.25 -14.24 -17.79
CA ALA A 113 -15.22 -14.74 -18.74
C ALA A 113 -15.54 -16.21 -18.44
N VAL A 114 -16.84 -16.55 -18.50
CA VAL A 114 -17.28 -17.96 -18.55
C VAL A 114 -17.33 -18.37 -20.02
N ALA A 115 -16.60 -19.41 -20.37
CA ALA A 115 -16.46 -19.89 -21.73
C ALA A 115 -16.74 -21.39 -21.82
N ALA A 116 -17.23 -21.84 -22.96
CA ALA A 116 -17.41 -23.25 -23.25
C ALA A 116 -16.89 -23.60 -24.66
N PRO A 117 -16.65 -24.87 -24.97
CA PRO A 117 -16.40 -25.30 -26.34
C PRO A 117 -17.57 -24.90 -27.26
N PHE A 118 -17.27 -24.60 -28.52
CA PHE A 118 -18.27 -24.08 -29.48
C PHE A 118 -19.55 -24.93 -29.63
N PRO A 119 -19.48 -26.27 -29.58
CA PRO A 119 -20.68 -27.11 -29.69
C PRO A 119 -21.61 -27.12 -28.47
N THR A 120 -21.31 -26.39 -27.39
CA THR A 120 -22.21 -26.29 -26.24
C THR A 120 -23.51 -25.58 -26.62
N VAL A 121 -24.65 -26.22 -26.35
CA VAL A 121 -25.99 -25.72 -26.71
C VAL A 121 -26.37 -24.49 -25.87
N ALA A 122 -26.15 -24.54 -24.55
CA ALA A 122 -26.47 -23.44 -23.65
C ALA A 122 -25.74 -22.14 -24.04
N ASP A 123 -26.45 -21.01 -24.00
CA ASP A 123 -25.90 -19.68 -24.34
C ASP A 123 -25.46 -18.88 -23.11
N GLY A 124 -25.87 -19.30 -21.92
CA GLY A 124 -25.55 -18.61 -20.68
C GLY A 124 -25.82 -19.42 -19.43
N ILE A 125 -25.39 -18.87 -18.29
CA ILE A 125 -25.62 -19.41 -16.96
C ILE A 125 -26.12 -18.33 -16.00
N ALA A 126 -26.78 -18.75 -14.92
CA ALA A 126 -27.03 -17.88 -13.79
C ALA A 126 -25.80 -17.86 -12.87
N SER A 127 -25.41 -16.68 -12.38
CA SER A 127 -24.30 -16.56 -11.43
C SER A 127 -24.59 -17.26 -10.10
N ALA A 128 -25.85 -17.27 -9.66
CA ALA A 128 -26.29 -18.01 -8.49
C ALA A 128 -26.00 -19.51 -8.62
N ASP A 129 -26.20 -20.09 -9.80
CA ASP A 129 -25.90 -21.50 -10.06
C ASP A 129 -24.40 -21.76 -10.15
N PHE A 130 -23.63 -20.83 -10.72
CA PHE A 130 -22.16 -20.91 -10.66
C PHE A 130 -21.65 -20.87 -9.21
N ILE A 131 -22.21 -20.02 -8.36
CA ILE A 131 -21.83 -19.93 -6.94
C ILE A 131 -22.16 -21.22 -6.20
N ARG A 132 -23.32 -21.84 -6.48
CA ARG A 132 -23.68 -23.15 -5.93
C ARG A 132 -22.73 -24.24 -6.40
N PHE A 133 -22.40 -24.27 -7.69
CA PHE A 133 -21.39 -25.16 -8.26
C PHE A 133 -20.04 -25.00 -7.55
N TRP A 134 -19.58 -23.76 -7.36
CA TRP A 134 -18.33 -23.43 -6.66
C TRP A 134 -18.33 -23.89 -5.18
N ARG A 135 -19.50 -23.89 -4.54
CA ARG A 135 -19.71 -24.33 -3.16
C ARG A 135 -19.96 -25.84 -3.00
N GLY A 136 -19.81 -26.62 -4.08
CA GLY A 136 -19.86 -28.08 -4.02
C GLY A 136 -21.18 -28.69 -4.47
N GLU A 137 -22.03 -27.95 -5.16
CA GLU A 137 -23.26 -28.45 -5.78
C GLU A 137 -23.11 -28.57 -7.31
N PRO A 138 -22.37 -29.57 -7.84
CA PRO A 138 -22.02 -29.60 -9.26
C PRO A 138 -23.24 -29.73 -10.18
N ALA A 139 -24.34 -30.32 -9.70
CA ALA A 139 -25.60 -30.43 -10.43
C ALA A 139 -26.27 -29.06 -10.73
N ALA A 140 -25.88 -27.98 -10.05
CA ALA A 140 -26.41 -26.64 -10.30
C ALA A 140 -26.15 -26.17 -11.74
N LEU A 141 -25.08 -26.67 -12.39
CA LEU A 141 -24.74 -26.35 -13.77
C LEU A 141 -24.95 -27.52 -14.74
N ALA A 142 -25.71 -28.56 -14.36
CA ALA A 142 -26.00 -29.69 -15.25
C ALA A 142 -26.67 -29.27 -16.58
N GLY A 143 -27.33 -28.11 -16.63
CA GLY A 143 -27.87 -27.56 -17.89
C GLY A 143 -26.82 -27.19 -18.95
N LEU A 144 -25.52 -27.18 -18.60
CA LEU A 144 -24.43 -26.96 -19.57
C LEU A 144 -24.06 -28.21 -20.37
N SER A 145 -24.42 -29.42 -19.91
CA SER A 145 -24.21 -30.63 -20.67
C SER A 145 -25.33 -30.82 -21.70
N ASP A 146 -25.01 -31.52 -22.79
CA ASP A 146 -25.98 -31.79 -23.87
C ASP A 146 -27.20 -32.60 -23.39
N ASP A 147 -27.03 -33.43 -22.36
CA ASP A 147 -28.11 -34.21 -21.75
C ASP A 147 -28.88 -33.44 -20.66
N GLY A 148 -28.40 -32.27 -20.25
CA GLY A 148 -28.97 -31.46 -19.17
C GLY A 148 -28.94 -32.12 -17.78
N GLN A 149 -28.23 -33.23 -17.61
CA GLN A 149 -28.20 -34.04 -16.37
C GLN A 149 -26.79 -34.24 -15.83
N THR A 150 -25.79 -34.34 -16.71
CA THR A 150 -24.41 -34.58 -16.33
C THR A 150 -23.77 -33.28 -15.80
N PRO A 151 -23.30 -33.24 -14.55
CA PRO A 151 -22.61 -32.06 -14.04
C PRO A 151 -21.33 -31.78 -14.83
N PRO A 152 -21.13 -30.54 -15.32
CA PRO A 152 -19.99 -30.21 -16.15
C PRO A 152 -18.70 -30.17 -15.34
N THR A 153 -17.56 -30.29 -16.02
CA THR A 153 -16.23 -30.03 -15.44
C THR A 153 -15.78 -28.62 -15.79
N LEU A 154 -15.43 -27.85 -14.76
CA LEU A 154 -14.83 -26.52 -14.86
C LEU A 154 -13.30 -26.65 -14.98
N PHE A 155 -12.74 -26.08 -16.03
CA PHE A 155 -11.29 -25.91 -16.20
C PHE A 155 -10.88 -24.45 -16.04
N LEU A 156 -9.78 -24.22 -15.32
CA LEU A 156 -9.23 -22.88 -15.09
C LEU A 156 -7.77 -22.98 -14.68
N ASP A 157 -7.05 -21.87 -14.78
CA ASP A 157 -5.65 -21.81 -14.35
C ASP A 157 -5.50 -21.41 -12.88
N PRO A 158 -4.33 -21.63 -12.26
CA PRO A 158 -4.12 -21.33 -10.84
C PRO A 158 -4.39 -19.86 -10.47
N GLU A 159 -4.09 -18.93 -11.37
CA GLU A 159 -4.32 -17.50 -11.16
C GLU A 159 -5.81 -17.16 -11.15
N THR A 160 -6.56 -17.71 -12.11
CA THR A 160 -8.01 -17.61 -12.20
C THR A 160 -8.69 -18.24 -10.99
N ARG A 161 -8.15 -19.34 -10.46
CA ARG A 161 -8.64 -19.95 -9.20
C ARG A 161 -8.55 -18.97 -8.04
N VAL A 162 -7.40 -18.30 -7.92
CA VAL A 162 -7.16 -17.31 -6.86
C VAL A 162 -8.14 -16.15 -7.01
N ALA A 163 -8.33 -15.63 -8.23
CA ALA A 163 -9.28 -14.55 -8.51
C ALA A 163 -10.73 -14.93 -8.17
N LEU A 164 -11.20 -16.13 -8.56
CA LEU A 164 -12.52 -16.62 -8.17
C LEU A 164 -12.65 -16.86 -6.67
N THR A 165 -11.58 -17.33 -6.00
CA THR A 165 -11.59 -17.51 -4.54
C THR A 165 -11.75 -16.18 -3.81
N LEU A 166 -11.13 -15.13 -4.33
CA LEU A 166 -11.25 -13.77 -3.80
C LEU A 166 -12.66 -13.18 -4.03
N LEU A 167 -13.31 -13.54 -5.14
CA LEU A 167 -14.67 -13.09 -5.47
C LEU A 167 -15.76 -13.85 -4.71
N LEU A 168 -15.66 -15.18 -4.65
CA LEU A 168 -16.76 -16.07 -4.26
C LEU A 168 -16.52 -16.78 -2.92
N GLY A 169 -15.31 -16.64 -2.37
CA GLY A 169 -14.83 -17.41 -1.22
C GLY A 169 -14.18 -18.74 -1.60
N PRO A 170 -13.75 -19.54 -0.61
CA PRO A 170 -13.05 -20.79 -0.84
C PRO A 170 -13.81 -21.75 -1.76
N LEU A 171 -13.07 -22.37 -2.70
CA LEU A 171 -13.58 -23.45 -3.52
C LEU A 171 -13.85 -24.69 -2.65
N ALA A 172 -15.05 -25.27 -2.76
CA ALA A 172 -15.34 -26.56 -2.14
C ALA A 172 -14.59 -27.71 -2.82
N GLU A 173 -14.25 -28.75 -2.06
CA GLU A 173 -13.66 -29.95 -2.64
C GLU A 173 -14.63 -30.59 -3.64
N SER A 174 -14.22 -30.64 -4.91
CA SER A 174 -15.08 -31.14 -5.99
C SER A 174 -14.23 -31.73 -7.11
N PRO A 175 -14.58 -32.93 -7.62
CA PRO A 175 -13.92 -33.51 -8.79
C PRO A 175 -14.26 -32.75 -10.09
N ASN A 176 -15.33 -31.94 -10.07
CA ASN A 176 -15.79 -31.15 -11.20
C ASN A 176 -15.00 -29.86 -11.41
N VAL A 177 -13.94 -29.60 -10.64
CA VAL A 177 -13.05 -28.45 -10.86
C VAL A 177 -11.62 -28.94 -11.08
N GLN A 178 -11.09 -28.65 -12.26
CA GLN A 178 -9.75 -29.05 -12.69
C GLN A 178 -8.89 -27.81 -12.90
N VAL A 179 -7.84 -27.69 -12.08
CA VAL A 179 -6.85 -26.61 -12.23
C VAL A 179 -5.73 -27.11 -13.12
N VAL A 180 -5.55 -26.48 -14.28
CA VAL A 180 -4.55 -26.87 -15.28
C VAL A 180 -3.66 -25.67 -15.64
N PRO A 181 -2.48 -25.86 -16.24
CA PRO A 181 -1.69 -24.75 -16.76
C PRO A 181 -2.50 -23.88 -17.74
N SER A 182 -2.28 -22.56 -17.74
CA SER A 182 -3.06 -21.61 -18.55
C SER A 182 -3.10 -21.98 -20.04
N ALA A 183 -1.97 -22.43 -20.60
CA ALA A 183 -1.85 -22.89 -21.99
C ALA A 183 -2.65 -24.17 -22.30
N GLU A 184 -3.04 -24.94 -21.28
CA GLU A 184 -3.77 -26.21 -21.42
C GLU A 184 -5.27 -26.07 -21.16
N VAL A 185 -5.74 -24.96 -20.60
CA VAL A 185 -7.17 -24.76 -20.28
C VAL A 185 -8.04 -25.04 -21.49
N ILE A 186 -7.66 -24.53 -22.66
CA ILE A 186 -8.44 -24.72 -23.88
C ILE A 186 -8.44 -26.17 -24.36
N SER A 187 -7.28 -26.82 -24.45
CA SER A 187 -7.20 -28.21 -24.93
C SER A 187 -7.91 -29.16 -23.98
N ALA A 188 -7.75 -28.98 -22.66
CA ALA A 188 -8.40 -29.79 -21.63
C ALA A 188 -9.93 -29.66 -21.67
N THR A 189 -10.45 -28.43 -21.77
CA THR A 189 -11.91 -28.19 -21.84
C THR A 189 -12.52 -28.80 -23.11
N TRP A 190 -11.86 -28.67 -24.25
CA TRP A 190 -12.31 -29.25 -25.51
C TRP A 190 -12.28 -30.79 -25.51
N ALA A 191 -11.33 -31.39 -24.80
CA ALA A 191 -11.20 -32.84 -24.66
C ALA A 191 -12.27 -33.45 -23.73
N ALA A 192 -12.74 -32.69 -22.73
CA ALA A 192 -13.73 -33.13 -21.73
C ALA A 192 -15.20 -32.90 -22.14
N ARG A 193 -15.46 -32.56 -23.41
CA ARG A 193 -16.82 -32.50 -23.97
C ARG A 193 -17.56 -33.84 -23.82
N PRO A 194 -18.91 -33.83 -23.74
CA PRO A 194 -19.79 -32.66 -23.90
C PRO A 194 -20.04 -31.85 -22.62
N ALA A 195 -19.61 -32.34 -21.46
CA ALA A 195 -19.90 -31.72 -20.16
C ALA A 195 -18.68 -30.97 -19.61
N ALA A 196 -18.26 -29.90 -20.29
CA ALA A 196 -17.10 -29.11 -19.88
C ALA A 196 -17.23 -27.62 -20.23
N PHE A 197 -16.67 -26.79 -19.37
CA PHE A 197 -16.59 -25.34 -19.54
C PHE A 197 -15.35 -24.81 -18.83
N ALA A 198 -15.05 -23.53 -19.05
CA ALA A 198 -13.89 -22.87 -18.50
C ALA A 198 -14.24 -21.49 -17.94
N VAL A 199 -13.40 -21.04 -17.01
CA VAL A 199 -13.31 -19.62 -16.67
C VAL A 199 -11.93 -19.14 -17.05
N VAL A 200 -11.87 -18.04 -17.79
CA VAL A 200 -10.62 -17.45 -18.29
C VAL A 200 -10.64 -15.94 -18.13
N PRO A 201 -9.49 -15.28 -17.96
CA PRO A 201 -9.41 -13.82 -18.06
C PRO A 201 -9.96 -13.33 -19.40
N PHE A 202 -10.86 -12.36 -19.38
CA PHE A 202 -11.50 -11.86 -20.59
C PHE A 202 -10.49 -11.24 -21.58
N ASP A 203 -9.44 -10.61 -21.07
CA ASP A 203 -8.32 -10.06 -21.85
C ASP A 203 -7.44 -11.13 -22.52
N ARG A 204 -7.57 -12.40 -22.10
CA ARG A 204 -6.86 -13.56 -22.67
C ARG A 204 -7.78 -14.51 -23.43
N LEU A 205 -9.01 -14.09 -23.73
CA LEU A 205 -9.98 -14.92 -24.42
C LEU A 205 -9.58 -15.14 -25.90
N GLU A 206 -9.42 -16.40 -26.29
CA GLU A 206 -9.11 -16.80 -27.67
C GLU A 206 -10.39 -17.08 -28.48
N GLY A 207 -10.34 -16.86 -29.81
CA GLY A 207 -11.49 -17.06 -30.72
C GLY A 207 -12.01 -18.49 -30.88
N ARG A 208 -11.42 -19.45 -30.16
CA ARG A 208 -11.85 -20.85 -30.11
C ARG A 208 -12.88 -21.12 -29.00
N TRP A 209 -13.24 -20.12 -28.22
CA TRP A 209 -14.25 -20.22 -27.17
C TRP A 209 -15.63 -19.79 -27.67
N LYS A 210 -16.68 -20.44 -27.19
CA LYS A 210 -18.02 -19.85 -27.09
C LYS A 210 -18.09 -19.12 -25.76
N LEU A 211 -18.23 -17.81 -25.80
CA LEU A 211 -18.46 -17.02 -24.60
C LEU A 211 -19.91 -17.25 -24.12
N LEU A 212 -20.07 -17.57 -22.83
CA LEU A 212 -21.38 -17.73 -22.19
C LEU A 212 -21.80 -16.42 -21.53
N GLN A 213 -23.09 -16.09 -21.65
CA GLN A 213 -23.69 -15.00 -20.89
C GLN A 213 -23.75 -15.37 -19.41
N VAL A 214 -23.59 -14.39 -18.52
CA VAL A 214 -23.82 -14.58 -17.09
C VAL A 214 -24.89 -13.61 -16.66
N ASP A 215 -25.99 -14.14 -16.11
CA ASP A 215 -27.19 -13.35 -15.78
C ASP A 215 -27.71 -12.51 -16.95
N GLY A 216 -27.58 -13.03 -18.18
CA GLY A 216 -27.95 -12.34 -19.43
C GLY A 216 -26.94 -11.29 -19.92
N VAL A 217 -25.84 -11.06 -19.20
CA VAL A 217 -24.79 -10.11 -19.62
C VAL A 217 -23.78 -10.81 -20.54
N ASN A 218 -23.59 -10.26 -21.73
CA ASN A 218 -22.63 -10.72 -22.73
C ASN A 218 -21.40 -9.79 -22.78
N LEU A 219 -20.20 -10.31 -22.49
CA LEU A 219 -18.98 -9.48 -22.45
C LEU A 219 -18.54 -8.92 -23.82
N PHE A 220 -19.04 -9.47 -24.93
CA PHE A 220 -18.77 -8.91 -26.26
C PHE A 220 -19.75 -7.80 -26.68
N GLU A 221 -20.84 -7.60 -25.94
CA GLU A 221 -21.79 -6.54 -26.22
C GLU A 221 -21.27 -5.20 -25.70
N ARG A 222 -21.07 -4.26 -26.62
CA ARG A 222 -20.56 -2.90 -26.30
C ARG A 222 -21.44 -2.16 -25.29
N GLU A 223 -22.73 -2.42 -25.30
CA GLU A 223 -23.75 -1.76 -24.47
C GLU A 223 -24.11 -2.58 -23.22
N ALA A 224 -23.39 -3.68 -22.96
CA ALA A 224 -23.57 -4.48 -21.75
C ALA A 224 -23.32 -3.64 -20.49
N ASP A 225 -24.21 -3.79 -19.51
CA ASP A 225 -24.00 -3.20 -18.19
C ASP A 225 -22.94 -4.00 -17.42
N MET A 226 -21.68 -3.61 -17.60
CA MET A 226 -20.54 -4.21 -16.89
C MET A 226 -20.59 -4.00 -15.37
N SER A 227 -21.43 -3.09 -14.87
CA SER A 227 -21.64 -2.95 -13.42
C SER A 227 -22.46 -4.10 -12.84
N ALA A 228 -23.30 -4.73 -13.66
CA ALA A 228 -24.12 -5.89 -13.31
C ALA A 228 -23.39 -7.23 -13.50
N TYR A 229 -22.23 -7.26 -14.19
CA TYR A 229 -21.49 -8.51 -14.38
C TYR A 229 -20.85 -9.00 -13.07
N PRO A 230 -21.12 -10.25 -12.63
CA PRO A 230 -20.78 -10.69 -11.28
C PRO A 230 -19.33 -11.15 -11.12
N PHE A 231 -18.62 -11.47 -12.20
CA PHE A 231 -17.25 -11.99 -12.15
C PHE A 231 -16.21 -10.95 -12.54
N THR A 232 -16.34 -9.75 -11.98
CA THR A 232 -15.37 -8.66 -12.12
C THR A 232 -14.71 -8.36 -10.78
N LEU A 233 -13.41 -8.59 -10.69
CA LEU A 233 -12.58 -8.25 -9.55
C LEU A 233 -12.04 -6.84 -9.70
N ARG A 234 -12.24 -6.00 -8.68
CA ARG A 234 -11.80 -4.61 -8.66
C ARG A 234 -10.80 -4.40 -7.54
N VAL A 235 -9.57 -4.01 -7.89
CA VAL A 235 -8.54 -3.58 -6.95
C VAL A 235 -8.57 -2.07 -6.86
N ARG A 236 -8.65 -1.54 -5.64
CA ARG A 236 -8.76 -0.12 -5.34
C ARG A 236 -7.64 0.34 -4.43
N ALA A 237 -7.21 1.58 -4.60
CA ALA A 237 -6.43 2.32 -3.62
C ALA A 237 -7.38 3.11 -2.71
N GLN A 238 -7.40 2.79 -1.43
CA GLN A 238 -8.18 3.48 -0.42
C GLN A 238 -7.26 4.19 0.57
N ALA A 239 -7.44 5.49 0.71
CA ALA A 239 -6.78 6.26 1.76
C ALA A 239 -7.46 5.99 3.11
N SER A 240 -6.64 5.75 4.14
CA SER A 240 -7.05 5.78 5.53
C SER A 240 -7.48 7.21 5.88
N ARG A 241 -8.69 7.39 6.44
CA ARG A 241 -9.07 8.69 7.00
C ARG A 241 -8.25 8.90 8.28
N ARG A 242 -7.30 9.84 8.24
CA ARG A 242 -6.68 10.39 9.44
C ARG A 242 -7.58 11.43 10.09
#